data_AF-A5CUW2-F1
#
_entry.id   AF-A5CUW2-F1
#
_cell.length_a   1.000
_cell.length_b   1.000
_cell.length_c   1.000
_cell.angle_alpha   90.00
_cell.angle_beta   90.00
_cell.angle_gamma   90.00
#
_symmetry.space_group_name_H-M   'P 1'
#
loop_
_entity.id
_entity.type
_entity.pdbx_description
1 polymer ?
#
loop_
_entity_poly.entity_id
_entity_poly.type
_entity_poly.pdbx_seq_one_letter_code
_entity_poly.pdbx_strand_id
1 'polypeptide(L)'
;MDPALVAALDADHETWPTDDPRLLAIRERAGARRRAVLVVDAALEVWWAERRAADPERAGAALAAHVSRAVAEARPGERYLVLDGGRLTPSTRTTPPAVRETAPTTGGRWVAYVPIEGDGSADPG
;
A
#
# COMPACT_ATOMS: atom_id res chain seq x y z
N MET A 1 12.21 -0.54 -5.53
CA MET A 1 11.03 -1.41 -5.32
C MET A 1 11.32 -2.78 -5.94
N ASP A 2 11.06 -3.87 -5.21
CA ASP A 2 11.31 -5.24 -5.65
C ASP A 2 10.32 -5.64 -6.77
N PRO A 3 10.78 -6.05 -7.98
CA PRO A 3 9.88 -6.46 -9.06
C PRO A 3 9.04 -7.70 -8.73
N ALA A 4 9.53 -8.61 -7.87
CA ALA A 4 8.77 -9.77 -7.46
C ALA A 4 7.58 -9.40 -6.55
N LEU A 5 7.73 -8.32 -5.75
CA LEU A 5 6.63 -7.77 -4.96
C LEU A 5 5.54 -7.21 -5.87
N VAL A 6 5.92 -6.48 -6.92
CA VAL A 6 4.98 -5.95 -7.91
C VAL A 6 4.27 -7.09 -8.66
N ALA A 7 5.04 -8.08 -9.13
CA ALA A 7 4.50 -9.24 -9.84
C ALA A 7 3.52 -10.06 -8.97
N ALA A 8 3.78 -10.18 -7.66
CA ALA A 8 2.89 -10.85 -6.73
C ALA A 8 1.51 -10.16 -6.60
N LEU A 9 1.44 -8.85 -6.83
CA LEU A 9 0.19 -8.10 -6.76
C LEU A 9 -0.58 -8.10 -8.08
N ASP A 10 0.10 -8.31 -9.22
CA ASP A 10 -0.46 -8.10 -10.55
C ASP A 10 -1.67 -9.00 -10.87
N ALA A 11 -1.74 -10.19 -10.27
CA ALA A 11 -2.86 -11.11 -10.43
C ALA A 11 -4.20 -10.51 -9.98
N ASP A 12 -4.20 -9.81 -8.84
CA ASP A 12 -5.42 -9.31 -8.18
C ASP A 12 -5.54 -7.78 -8.24
N HIS A 13 -4.44 -7.09 -8.49
CA HIS A 13 -4.34 -5.64 -8.40
C HIS A 13 -3.67 -5.06 -9.64
N GLU A 14 -4.19 -3.93 -10.12
CA GLU A 14 -3.41 -3.03 -10.96
C GLU A 14 -2.46 -2.25 -10.07
N THR A 15 -1.21 -2.09 -10.50
CA THR A 15 -0.19 -1.37 -9.74
C THR A 15 0.46 -0.30 -10.61
N TRP A 16 0.80 0.84 -10.01
CA TRP A 16 1.57 1.89 -10.69
C TRP A 16 2.48 2.62 -9.70
N PRO A 17 3.70 2.97 -10.12
CA PRO A 17 4.62 3.72 -9.29
C PRO A 17 4.09 5.12 -8.98
N THR A 18 4.53 5.69 -7.87
CA THR A 18 4.30 7.10 -7.54
C THR A 18 5.62 7.87 -7.57
N ASP A 19 5.58 9.19 -7.39
CA ASP A 19 6.79 10.02 -7.28
C ASP A 19 7.68 9.63 -6.09
N ASP A 20 7.10 9.01 -5.05
CA ASP A 20 7.86 8.44 -3.94
C ASP A 20 8.14 6.96 -4.23
N PRO A 21 9.42 6.53 -4.34
CA PRO A 21 9.77 5.14 -4.64
C PRO A 21 9.38 4.15 -3.54
N ARG A 22 8.97 4.64 -2.37
CA ARG A 22 8.45 3.84 -1.25
C ARG A 22 6.93 3.68 -1.28
N LEU A 23 6.24 4.32 -2.22
CA LEU A 23 4.80 4.24 -2.33
C LEU A 23 4.42 3.57 -3.65
N LEU A 24 3.67 2.47 -3.54
CA LEU A 24 3.09 1.77 -4.68
C LEU A 24 1.59 1.99 -4.68
N ALA A 25 1.06 2.68 -5.67
CA ALA A 25 -0.37 2.82 -5.82
C ALA A 25 -0.96 1.53 -6.39
N ILE A 26 -2.09 1.11 -5.83
CA ILE A 26 -2.76 -0.13 -6.16
C ILE A 26 -4.26 0.08 -6.35
N ARG A 27 -4.86 -0.73 -7.21
CA ARG A 27 -6.32 -0.84 -7.39
C ARG A 27 -6.73 -2.29 -7.51
N GLU A 28 -7.73 -2.70 -6.75
CA GLU A 28 -8.33 -4.03 -6.93
C GLU A 28 -8.90 -4.16 -8.36
N ARG A 29 -8.52 -5.23 -9.06
CA ARG A 29 -9.04 -5.52 -10.42
C ARG A 29 -10.52 -5.91 -10.38
N ALA A 30 -10.88 -6.71 -9.38
CA ALA A 30 -12.22 -7.23 -9.16
C ALA A 30 -12.96 -6.47 -8.04
N GLY A 31 -14.28 -6.61 -8.00
CA GLY A 31 -15.11 -6.03 -6.95
C GLY A 31 -15.28 -4.50 -7.04
N ALA A 32 -15.21 -3.82 -5.89
CA ALA A 32 -15.47 -2.38 -5.77
C ALA A 32 -14.36 -1.48 -6.34
N ARG A 33 -13.28 -2.08 -6.89
CA ARG A 33 -12.14 -1.38 -7.51
C ARG A 33 -11.56 -0.29 -6.61
N ARG A 34 -11.46 -0.60 -5.31
CA ARG A 34 -10.94 0.35 -4.34
C ARG A 34 -9.47 0.63 -4.63
N ARG A 35 -9.08 1.88 -4.39
CA ARG A 35 -7.71 2.35 -4.55
C ARG A 35 -7.06 2.50 -3.19
N ALA A 36 -5.81 2.08 -3.10
CA ALA A 36 -4.98 2.26 -1.93
C ALA A 36 -3.52 2.52 -2.37
N VAL A 37 -2.68 2.84 -1.41
CA VAL A 37 -1.24 3.03 -1.59
C VAL A 37 -0.53 2.13 -0.60
N LEU A 38 0.19 1.13 -1.10
CA LEU A 38 1.03 0.28 -0.29
C LEU A 38 2.33 1.02 0.05
N VAL A 39 2.63 1.10 1.34
CA VAL A 39 3.88 1.67 1.85
C VAL A 39 4.94 0.57 1.85
N VAL A 40 5.89 0.68 0.93
CA VAL A 40 7.06 -0.20 0.78
C VAL A 40 8.22 0.37 1.58
N ASP A 41 8.10 0.28 2.91
CA ASP A 41 9.16 0.62 3.85
C ASP A 41 10.06 -0.60 4.17
N ALA A 42 11.11 -0.37 4.95
CA ALA A 42 12.06 -1.43 5.32
C ALA A 42 11.38 -2.59 6.06
N ALA A 43 10.32 -2.34 6.83
CA ALA A 43 9.60 -3.39 7.53
C ALA A 43 8.86 -4.30 6.54
N LEU A 44 8.19 -3.72 5.53
CA LEU A 44 7.56 -4.49 4.47
C LEU A 44 8.59 -5.26 3.63
N GLU A 45 9.73 -4.64 3.30
CA GLU A 45 10.79 -5.30 2.53
C GLU A 45 11.38 -6.51 3.27
N VAL A 46 11.66 -6.38 4.57
CA VAL A 46 12.14 -7.49 5.41
C VAL A 46 11.09 -8.60 5.50
N TRP A 47 9.84 -8.24 5.82
CA TRP A 47 8.75 -9.21 5.90
C TRP A 47 8.56 -9.97 4.57
N TRP A 48 8.64 -9.27 3.45
CA TRP A 48 8.53 -9.86 2.12
C TRP A 48 9.68 -10.83 1.83
N ALA A 49 10.92 -10.44 2.15
CA ALA A 49 12.10 -11.28 1.96
C ALA A 49 12.01 -12.56 2.80
N GLU A 50 11.65 -12.45 4.09
CA GLU A 50 11.46 -13.58 4.99
C GLU A 50 10.37 -14.53 4.47
N ARG A 51 9.24 -13.97 4.01
CA ARG A 51 8.12 -14.77 3.51
C ARG A 51 8.50 -15.54 2.25
N ARG A 52 9.21 -14.90 1.32
CA ARG A 52 9.72 -15.56 0.10
C ARG A 52 10.76 -16.62 0.41
N ALA A 53 11.64 -16.38 1.38
CA ALA A 53 12.63 -17.36 1.79
C ALA A 53 11.98 -18.59 2.43
N ALA A 54 10.89 -18.41 3.18
CA ALA A 54 10.16 -19.50 3.83
C ALA A 54 9.30 -20.32 2.85
N ASP A 55 8.56 -19.66 1.96
CA ASP A 55 7.66 -20.32 1.00
C ASP A 55 7.50 -19.48 -0.28
N PRO A 56 8.39 -19.63 -1.28
CA PRO A 56 8.39 -18.79 -2.47
C PRO A 56 7.14 -18.96 -3.33
N GLU A 57 6.59 -20.17 -3.40
CA GLU A 57 5.41 -20.50 -4.22
C GLU A 57 4.14 -19.83 -3.67
N ARG A 58 4.02 -19.73 -2.34
CA ARG A 58 2.83 -19.16 -1.69
C ARG A 58 2.99 -17.71 -1.28
N ALA A 59 4.22 -17.19 -1.24
CA ALA A 59 4.49 -15.82 -0.80
C ALA A 59 3.70 -14.78 -1.60
N GLY A 60 3.64 -14.93 -2.92
CA GLY A 60 2.91 -13.99 -3.78
C GLY A 60 1.41 -13.94 -3.47
N ALA A 61 0.75 -15.10 -3.48
CA ALA A 61 -0.67 -15.21 -3.14
C ALA A 61 -0.96 -14.74 -1.70
N ALA A 62 -0.05 -15.00 -0.76
CA ALA A 62 -0.19 -14.52 0.61
C ALA A 62 -0.12 -12.99 0.67
N LEU A 63 0.81 -12.34 -0.03
CA LEU A 63 0.91 -10.88 -0.09
C LEU A 63 -0.37 -10.28 -0.68
N ALA A 64 -0.83 -10.78 -1.83
CA ALA A 64 -2.05 -10.29 -2.47
C ALA A 64 -3.27 -10.39 -1.54
N ALA A 65 -3.43 -11.52 -0.85
CA ALA A 65 -4.51 -11.72 0.12
C ALA A 65 -4.43 -10.74 1.31
N HIS A 66 -3.23 -10.43 1.83
CA HIS A 66 -3.08 -9.44 2.90
C HIS A 66 -3.45 -8.04 2.42
N VAL A 67 -3.08 -7.69 1.19
CA VAL A 67 -3.42 -6.41 0.58
C VAL A 67 -4.93 -6.29 0.39
N SER A 68 -5.60 -7.24 -0.27
CA SER A 68 -7.05 -7.18 -0.50
C SER A 68 -7.82 -7.13 0.81
N ARG A 69 -7.37 -7.89 1.82
CA ARG A 69 -7.95 -7.82 3.16
C ARG A 69 -7.86 -6.41 3.75
N ALA A 70 -6.68 -5.78 3.70
CA ALA A 70 -6.50 -4.44 4.25
C ALA A 70 -7.34 -3.41 3.48
N VAL A 71 -7.40 -3.49 2.14
CA VAL A 71 -8.26 -2.63 1.32
C VAL A 71 -9.75 -2.80 1.66
N ALA A 72 -10.19 -4.03 1.96
CA ALA A 72 -11.56 -4.30 2.38
C ALA A 72 -11.91 -3.67 3.73
N GLU A 73 -10.95 -3.67 4.67
CA GLU A 73 -11.10 -3.13 6.03
C GLU A 73 -10.95 -1.59 6.12
N ALA A 74 -10.41 -0.95 5.08
CA ALA A 74 -10.14 0.48 5.07
C ALA A 74 -11.40 1.34 5.24
N ARG A 75 -11.32 2.31 6.15
CA ARG A 75 -12.36 3.32 6.39
C ARG A 75 -12.19 4.51 5.45
N PRO A 76 -13.21 5.37 5.31
CA PRO A 76 -13.08 6.62 4.55
C PRO A 76 -11.88 7.44 5.03
N GLY A 77 -10.95 7.73 4.11
CA GLY A 77 -9.72 8.49 4.39
C GLY A 77 -8.48 7.62 4.66
N GLU A 78 -8.64 6.34 5.02
CA GLU A 78 -7.53 5.40 5.17
C GLU A 78 -7.13 4.86 3.79
N ARG A 79 -6.16 5.52 3.18
CA ARG A 79 -5.72 5.23 1.80
C ARG A 79 -4.39 4.49 1.75
N TYR A 80 -3.62 4.51 2.82
CA TYR A 80 -2.32 3.87 2.89
C TYR A 80 -2.44 2.51 3.56
N LEU A 81 -1.65 1.55 3.10
CA LEU A 81 -1.47 0.26 3.74
C LEU A 81 -0.06 0.21 4.30
N VAL A 82 0.07 0.13 5.63
CA VAL A 82 1.35 0.05 6.34
C VAL A 82 1.47 -1.31 7.00
N LEU A 83 2.67 -1.90 6.96
CA LEU A 83 2.95 -3.10 7.74
C LEU A 83 3.19 -2.69 9.19
N ASP A 84 2.33 -3.15 10.09
CA ASP A 84 2.42 -2.92 11.53
C ASP A 84 2.30 -4.27 12.25
N GLY A 85 3.30 -4.62 13.07
CA GLY A 85 3.30 -5.88 13.82
C GLY A 85 3.15 -7.15 12.96
N GLY A 86 3.65 -7.14 11.71
CA GLY A 86 3.54 -8.27 10.78
C GLY A 86 2.19 -8.36 10.04
N ARG A 87 1.34 -7.33 10.15
CA ARG A 87 0.04 -7.25 9.48
C ARG A 87 -0.08 -5.96 8.67
N LEU A 88 -0.61 -6.05 7.44
CA LEU A 88 -0.99 -4.85 6.69
C LEU A 88 -2.23 -4.21 7.31
N THR A 89 -2.11 -2.94 7.67
CA THR A 89 -3.18 -2.15 8.30
C THR A 89 -3.51 -0.93 7.47
N PRO A 90 -4.80 -0.61 7.28
CA PRO A 90 -5.21 0.66 6.70
C PRO A 90 -4.78 1.84 7.56
N SER A 91 -4.35 2.92 6.93
CA SER A 91 -3.80 4.08 7.60
C SER A 91 -4.05 5.35 6.78
N THR A 92 -4.09 6.47 7.49
CA THR A 92 -4.01 7.80 6.89
C THR A 92 -2.56 8.27 6.71
N ARG A 93 -1.59 7.52 7.25
CA ARG A 93 -0.16 7.83 7.25
C ARG A 93 0.60 6.98 6.25
N THR A 94 1.65 7.57 5.70
CA THR A 94 2.60 6.92 4.79
C THR A 94 3.68 6.11 5.51
N THR A 95 3.64 6.02 6.84
CA THR A 95 4.60 5.26 7.67
C THR A 95 3.88 4.68 8.88
N PRO A 96 4.33 3.52 9.40
CA PRO A 96 3.79 2.95 10.63
C PRO A 96 4.05 3.90 11.81
N PRO A 97 3.10 4.03 12.75
CA PRO A 97 3.36 4.75 13.99
C PRO A 97 4.51 4.05 14.72
N ALA A 98 5.57 4.79 15.05
CA ALA A 98 6.60 4.29 15.96
C ALA A 98 5.87 3.75 17.20
N VAL A 99 5.97 2.43 17.40
CA VAL A 99 5.37 1.74 18.55
C VAL A 99 5.76 2.54 19.78
N ARG A 100 4.78 2.76 20.64
CA ARG A 100 4.71 3.72 21.75
C ARG A 100 5.85 3.56 22.77
N GLU A 101 7.09 3.88 22.38
CA GLU A 101 8.26 3.98 23.26
C GLU A 101 9.47 4.61 22.57
N THR A 102 9.28 5.67 21.76
CA THR A 102 10.31 6.72 21.63
C THR A 102 9.65 8.00 21.09
N ALA A 103 10.06 9.12 21.67
CA ALA A 103 9.52 10.47 21.49
C ALA A 103 9.33 10.90 20.02
N PRO A 104 8.43 11.86 19.74
CA PRO A 104 8.15 12.31 18.38
C PRO A 104 9.36 13.06 17.81
N THR A 105 10.04 12.49 16.81
CA THR A 105 10.96 13.25 15.97
C THR A 105 10.25 13.73 14.72
N THR A 106 9.92 15.02 14.75
CA THR A 106 9.67 15.93 13.63
C THR A 106 10.31 15.44 12.33
N GLY A 107 9.50 15.17 11.30
CA GLY A 107 10.04 14.78 9.98
C GLY A 107 9.08 14.12 8.99
N GLY A 108 7.83 13.84 9.37
CA GLY A 108 6.82 13.34 8.43
C GLY A 108 6.43 14.43 7.42
N ARG A 109 7.15 14.52 6.31
CA ARG A 109 6.74 15.32 5.15
C ARG A 109 5.42 14.76 4.65
N TRP A 110 4.35 15.54 4.77
CA TRP A 110 3.09 15.26 4.09
C TRP A 110 3.37 15.30 2.58
N VAL A 111 3.41 14.15 1.94
CA VAL A 111 3.45 14.08 0.48
C VAL A 111 2.04 14.38 0.00
N ALA A 112 1.86 15.59 -0.54
CA ALA A 112 0.61 15.98 -1.19
C ALA A 112 0.46 15.12 -2.45
N TYR A 113 -0.48 14.18 -2.44
CA TYR A 113 -0.94 13.54 -3.67
C TYR A 113 -1.90 14.49 -4.38
N VAL A 114 -1.57 14.89 -5.60
CA VAL A 114 -2.45 15.62 -6.51
C VAL A 114 -3.48 14.63 -7.06
N PRO A 115 -4.79 14.88 -6.94
CA PRO A 115 -5.78 14.05 -7.60
C PRO A 115 -5.51 14.09 -9.10
N ILE A 116 -5.27 12.92 -9.71
CA ILE A 116 -5.45 12.79 -11.17
C ILE A 116 -6.93 13.03 -11.36
N GLU A 117 -7.24 14.19 -11.92
CA GLU A 117 -8.56 14.57 -12.39
C GLU A 117 -9.17 13.37 -13.12
N GLY A 118 -10.40 13.01 -12.73
CA GLY A 118 -11.22 12.23 -13.65
C GLY A 118 -11.29 13.05 -14.93
N ASP A 119 -10.87 12.47 -16.04
CA ASP A 119 -11.08 13.07 -17.35
C ASP A 119 -12.57 13.42 -17.48
N GLY A 120 -12.81 14.66 -17.95
CA GLY A 120 -13.97 15.50 -17.68
C GLY A 120 -15.32 14.91 -18.10
N SER A 121 -16.43 15.48 -17.65
CA SER A 121 -16.75 16.86 -18.00
C SER A 121 -17.74 17.46 -17.01
N ALA A 122 -17.34 18.58 -16.40
CA ALA A 122 -18.28 19.63 -16.09
C ALA A 122 -17.99 20.76 -17.07
N ASP A 123 -19.00 21.19 -17.82
CA ASP A 123 -19.20 22.62 -18.02
C ASP A 123 -20.71 22.93 -18.05
N PRO A 124 -21.13 24.10 -17.55
CA PRO A 124 -22.49 24.44 -17.17
C PRO A 124 -23.26 25.19 -18.27
N GLY A 125 -24.57 24.97 -18.33
CA GLY A 125 -25.53 25.69 -19.18
C GLY A 125 -26.93 25.20 -18.94
#